data_AF-A0A8H7SRP5-F1
#
_entry.id   AF-A0A8H7SRP5-F1
#
_cell.length_a   1.000
_cell.length_b   1.000
_cell.length_c   1.000
_cell.angle_alpha   90.00
_cell.angle_beta   90.00
_cell.angle_gamma   90.00
#
_symmetry.space_group_name_H-M   'P 1'
#
loop_
_entity.id
_entity.type
_entity.pdbx_description
1 polymer ?
#
loop_
_entity_poly.entity_id
_entity_poly.type
_entity_poly.pdbx_seq_one_letter_code
_entity_poly.pdbx_strand_id
1 'polypeptide(L)'
;MSHQHGPGCNHGPSQGGGGGGQQTIQVNDANKAPAIYKSTASYLKDAKKSGLKPRQGVFNGKRFEYFKGKRGIDALLKEEYAKVVSKGEAVPKTRDEAFNILNDLGKFGFLLRVDRGESISGKGSPRLLQPNSVQEIKEDGYYMWIWEGSQFRVYIGAALLVATILAGVLFPLWPNFLRMGVWYLSVAVLCLVGVFFGIAIVRLILYIISYPILPRGFWLFPNLFEDVGVVESFIPLYGFDPVKEKKSKSKATATAPAAVEAKAD
;
A
#
# COMPACT_ATOMS: atom_id res chain seq x y z
N MET A 1 39.48 -65.56 -25.68
CA MET A 1 38.26 -65.19 -26.41
C MET A 1 37.87 -63.79 -25.98
N SER A 2 38.35 -62.78 -26.71
CA SER A 2 38.17 -61.36 -26.42
C SER A 2 36.94 -60.83 -27.14
N HIS A 3 35.89 -60.46 -26.40
CA HIS A 3 34.69 -59.86 -26.96
C HIS A 3 34.93 -58.40 -27.32
N GLN A 4 34.79 -58.09 -28.62
CA GLN A 4 34.82 -56.74 -29.19
C GLN A 4 33.43 -56.10 -29.02
N HIS A 5 33.36 -54.94 -28.37
CA HIS A 5 32.14 -54.12 -28.34
C HIS A 5 32.15 -53.15 -29.52
N GLY A 6 31.11 -53.19 -30.37
CA GLY A 6 30.91 -52.25 -31.46
C GLY A 6 30.41 -50.88 -30.97
N PRO A 7 30.63 -49.78 -31.73
CA PRO A 7 30.16 -48.45 -31.37
C PRO A 7 28.67 -48.34 -31.69
N GLY A 8 27.81 -48.39 -30.66
CA GLY A 8 26.36 -48.25 -30.84
C GLY A 8 25.47 -48.71 -29.69
N CYS A 9 26.00 -49.25 -28.59
CA CYS A 9 25.18 -49.66 -27.44
C CYS A 9 24.75 -48.44 -26.61
N ASN A 10 23.62 -47.83 -26.98
CA ASN A 10 22.92 -46.86 -26.14
C ASN A 10 22.30 -47.58 -24.95
N HIS A 11 22.98 -47.56 -23.80
CA HIS A 11 22.39 -47.92 -22.52
C HIS A 11 21.46 -46.80 -22.07
N GLY A 12 20.19 -46.88 -22.45
CA GLY A 12 19.15 -46.08 -21.81
C GLY A 12 19.05 -46.47 -20.34
N PRO A 13 19.02 -45.52 -19.38
CA PRO A 13 18.73 -45.87 -18.00
C PRO A 13 17.24 -46.21 -17.90
N SER A 14 16.97 -47.51 -17.85
CA SER A 14 15.75 -48.05 -17.25
C SER A 14 15.77 -47.77 -15.74
N GLN A 15 14.94 -46.83 -15.30
CA GLN A 15 14.51 -46.70 -13.90
C GLN A 15 13.04 -46.26 -13.99
N GLY A 16 12.06 -47.12 -13.69
CA GLY A 16 11.85 -47.73 -12.38
C GLY A 16 10.86 -46.83 -11.63
N GLY A 17 9.62 -47.29 -11.50
CA GLY A 17 8.46 -46.50 -11.09
C GLY A 17 8.53 -45.85 -9.70
N GLY A 18 7.73 -44.79 -9.55
CA GLY A 18 7.52 -44.06 -8.31
C GLY A 18 6.70 -42.80 -8.58
N GLY A 19 5.38 -42.95 -8.65
CA GLY A 19 4.44 -41.84 -8.83
C GLY A 19 4.52 -40.87 -7.66
N GLY A 20 5.05 -39.68 -7.94
CA GLY A 20 5.17 -38.57 -7.00
C GLY A 20 5.70 -37.35 -7.74
N GLY A 21 5.05 -36.98 -8.85
CA GLY A 21 5.47 -35.84 -9.65
C GLY A 21 5.50 -34.58 -8.80
N GLN A 22 6.70 -33.99 -8.63
CA GLN A 22 6.82 -32.61 -8.18
C GLN A 22 6.09 -31.73 -9.19
N GLN A 23 4.90 -31.25 -8.81
CA GLN A 23 4.21 -30.25 -9.60
C GLN A 23 5.06 -28.97 -9.59
N THR A 24 5.65 -28.65 -10.73
CA THR A 24 6.33 -27.37 -10.91
C THR A 24 5.26 -26.30 -11.07
N ILE A 25 5.04 -25.50 -10.01
CA ILE A 25 4.09 -24.38 -10.05
C ILE A 25 4.67 -23.33 -11.00
N GLN A 26 4.06 -23.15 -12.18
CA GLN A 26 4.50 -22.13 -13.13
C GLN A 26 3.97 -20.76 -12.69
N VAL A 27 4.85 -19.76 -12.65
CA VAL A 27 4.53 -18.39 -12.20
C VAL A 27 3.38 -17.75 -13.01
N ASN A 28 3.10 -18.24 -14.21
CA ASN A 28 2.06 -17.73 -15.10
C ASN A 28 0.68 -18.38 -14.93
N ASP A 29 0.54 -19.43 -14.10
CA ASP A 29 -0.74 -20.14 -13.96
C ASP A 29 -1.82 -19.27 -13.28
N ALA A 30 -1.40 -18.34 -12.42
CA ALA A 30 -2.31 -17.40 -11.75
C ALA A 30 -3.07 -16.49 -12.73
N ASN A 31 -2.49 -16.23 -13.92
CA ASN A 31 -3.15 -15.42 -14.95
C ASN A 31 -4.29 -16.17 -15.64
N LYS A 32 -4.23 -17.51 -15.69
CA LYS A 32 -5.26 -18.36 -16.30
C LYS A 32 -6.36 -18.77 -15.31
N ALA A 33 -6.15 -18.50 -14.02
CA ALA A 33 -7.10 -18.85 -12.99
C ALA A 33 -8.46 -18.12 -13.16
N PRO A 34 -9.56 -18.76 -12.74
CA PRO A 34 -10.88 -18.15 -12.68
C PRO A 34 -10.90 -16.83 -11.88
N ALA A 35 -11.88 -15.98 -12.19
CA ALA A 35 -12.00 -14.66 -11.59
C ALA A 35 -12.12 -14.70 -10.06
N ILE A 36 -12.77 -15.72 -9.49
CA ILE A 36 -12.88 -15.86 -8.03
C ILE A 36 -11.51 -15.90 -7.37
N TYR A 37 -10.58 -16.76 -7.83
CA TYR A 37 -9.29 -16.93 -7.18
C TYR A 37 -8.45 -15.65 -7.26
N LYS A 38 -8.58 -14.89 -8.36
CA LYS A 38 -7.97 -13.55 -8.47
C LYS A 38 -8.59 -12.57 -7.45
N SER A 39 -9.91 -12.59 -7.29
CA SER A 39 -10.60 -11.75 -6.30
C SER A 39 -10.22 -12.14 -4.86
N THR A 40 -10.15 -13.44 -4.56
CA THR A 40 -9.71 -14.01 -3.28
C THR A 40 -8.27 -13.63 -2.97
N ALA A 41 -7.35 -13.79 -3.93
CA ALA A 41 -5.96 -13.35 -3.78
C ALA A 41 -5.86 -11.83 -3.54
N SER A 42 -6.64 -11.03 -4.28
CA SER A 42 -6.67 -9.57 -4.09
C SER A 42 -7.16 -9.15 -2.71
N TYR A 43 -8.19 -9.83 -2.20
CA TYR A 43 -8.72 -9.61 -0.85
C TYR A 43 -7.68 -10.00 0.20
N LEU A 44 -7.09 -11.18 0.10
CA LEU A 44 -6.10 -11.66 1.06
C LEU A 44 -4.86 -10.75 1.11
N LYS A 45 -4.42 -10.19 -0.02
CA LYS A 45 -3.33 -9.20 -0.08
C LYS A 45 -3.71 -7.83 0.50
N ASP A 46 -5.00 -7.47 0.54
CA ASP A 46 -5.44 -6.22 1.17
C ASP A 46 -5.47 -6.37 2.70
N ALA A 47 -4.36 -6.00 3.33
CA ALA A 47 -4.16 -6.12 4.77
C ALA A 47 -5.24 -5.42 5.62
N LYS A 48 -5.89 -4.36 5.10
CA LYS A 48 -6.95 -3.65 5.83
C LYS A 48 -8.25 -4.45 5.85
N LYS A 49 -8.58 -5.13 4.75
CA LYS A 49 -9.80 -5.94 4.62
C LYS A 49 -9.63 -7.33 5.21
N SER A 50 -8.58 -8.04 4.81
CA SER A 50 -8.34 -9.42 5.26
C SER A 50 -7.81 -9.49 6.69
N GLY A 51 -7.21 -8.42 7.21
CA GLY A 51 -6.47 -8.42 8.47
C GLY A 51 -5.21 -9.30 8.45
N LEU A 52 -4.80 -9.77 7.27
CA LEU A 52 -3.59 -10.53 7.07
C LEU A 52 -2.40 -9.58 7.09
N LYS A 53 -1.60 -9.61 8.18
CA LYS A 53 -0.42 -8.75 8.30
C LYS A 53 0.68 -9.24 7.34
N PRO A 54 1.10 -8.47 6.33
CA PRO A 54 2.15 -8.87 5.41
C PRO A 54 3.48 -8.95 6.18
N ARG A 55 4.21 -10.05 5.98
CA ARG A 55 5.60 -10.20 6.47
C ARG A 55 6.53 -10.21 5.28
N GLN A 56 7.68 -9.57 5.39
CA GLN A 56 8.68 -9.57 4.32
C GLN A 56 9.68 -10.70 4.53
N GLY A 57 9.91 -11.48 3.47
CA GLY A 57 10.98 -12.46 3.37
C GLY A 57 11.75 -12.27 2.07
N VAL A 58 12.88 -12.95 1.95
CA VAL A 58 13.70 -12.94 0.74
C VAL A 58 13.74 -14.34 0.17
N PHE A 59 13.46 -14.46 -1.12
CA PHE A 59 13.56 -15.70 -1.88
C PHE A 59 14.36 -15.41 -3.14
N ASN A 60 15.42 -16.19 -3.39
CA ASN A 60 16.35 -15.99 -4.52
C ASN A 60 16.80 -14.52 -4.68
N GLY A 61 17.14 -13.85 -3.58
CA GLY A 61 17.61 -12.46 -3.57
C GLY A 61 16.53 -11.39 -3.77
N LYS A 62 15.30 -11.75 -4.13
CA LYS A 62 14.16 -10.81 -4.24
C LYS A 62 13.32 -10.84 -2.97
N ARG A 63 12.77 -9.68 -2.58
CA ARG A 63 11.83 -9.57 -1.46
C ARG A 63 10.43 -9.97 -1.89
N PHE A 64 9.78 -10.78 -1.05
CA PHE A 64 8.41 -11.20 -1.22
C PHE A 64 7.64 -11.07 0.09
N GLU A 65 6.33 -10.93 -0.04
CA GLU A 65 5.42 -10.98 1.09
C GLU A 65 4.99 -12.42 1.35
N TYR A 66 4.96 -12.80 2.62
CA TYR A 66 4.52 -14.12 3.05
C TYR A 66 3.67 -14.04 4.32
N PHE A 67 2.89 -15.09 4.56
CA PHE A 67 1.99 -15.21 5.70
C PHE A 67 1.92 -16.66 6.22
N LYS A 68 1.27 -16.87 7.37
CA LYS A 68 1.05 -18.20 7.94
C LYS A 68 -0.30 -18.75 7.48
N GLY A 69 -0.38 -20.01 7.08
CA GLY A 69 -1.59 -20.66 6.57
C GLY A 69 -2.81 -20.45 7.45
N LYS A 70 -2.66 -20.69 8.76
CA LYS A 70 -3.69 -20.46 9.78
C LYS A 70 -4.36 -19.10 9.65
N ARG A 71 -3.57 -18.04 9.45
CA ARG A 71 -4.06 -16.65 9.30
C ARG A 71 -4.74 -16.41 7.95
N GLY A 72 -4.30 -17.09 6.90
CA GLY A 72 -4.98 -17.06 5.60
C GLY A 72 -6.38 -17.67 5.70
N ILE A 73 -6.49 -18.83 6.35
CA ILE A 73 -7.78 -19.50 6.59
C ILE A 73 -8.69 -18.63 7.47
N ASP A 74 -8.16 -18.09 8.57
CA ASP A 74 -8.92 -17.16 9.45
C ASP A 74 -9.42 -15.93 8.68
N ALA A 75 -8.68 -15.44 7.68
CA ALA A 75 -9.07 -14.28 6.89
C ALA A 75 -10.19 -14.58 5.89
N LEU A 76 -10.26 -15.81 5.37
CA LEU A 76 -11.33 -16.26 4.47
C LEU A 76 -12.68 -16.46 5.18
N LEU A 77 -12.65 -16.74 6.48
CA LEU A 77 -13.86 -16.91 7.31
C LEU A 77 -14.49 -15.58 7.76
N LYS A 78 -13.92 -14.44 7.38
CA LYS A 78 -14.46 -13.12 7.76
C LYS A 78 -15.59 -12.71 6.84
N GLU A 79 -16.58 -12.00 7.41
CA GLU A 79 -17.68 -11.36 6.68
C GLU A 79 -17.21 -10.47 5.52
N GLU A 80 -16.05 -9.82 5.65
CA GLU A 80 -15.48 -9.00 4.58
C GLU A 80 -15.14 -9.78 3.31
N TYR A 81 -14.84 -11.08 3.44
CA TYR A 81 -14.60 -11.95 2.28
C TYR A 81 -15.89 -12.20 1.50
N ALA A 82 -17.03 -12.34 2.18
CA ALA A 82 -18.33 -12.56 1.54
C ALA A 82 -18.70 -11.44 0.55
N LYS A 83 -18.22 -10.21 0.79
CA LYS A 83 -18.42 -9.04 -0.08
C LYS A 83 -17.61 -9.08 -1.37
N VAL A 84 -16.56 -9.91 -1.42
CA VAL A 84 -15.64 -10.02 -2.55
C VAL A 84 -16.05 -11.15 -3.49
N VAL A 85 -16.71 -12.17 -2.96
CA VAL A 85 -17.22 -13.30 -3.75
C VAL A 85 -18.35 -12.82 -4.67
N SER A 86 -18.29 -13.23 -5.94
CA SER A 86 -19.33 -12.87 -6.92
C SER A 86 -20.65 -13.54 -6.57
N LYS A 87 -21.78 -12.87 -6.88
CA LYS A 87 -23.12 -13.41 -6.63
C LYS A 87 -23.27 -14.78 -7.32
N GLY A 88 -23.41 -15.84 -6.52
CA GLY A 88 -23.58 -17.22 -7.01
C GLY A 88 -22.48 -18.20 -6.58
N GLU A 89 -21.40 -17.71 -5.97
CA GLU A 89 -20.30 -18.58 -5.54
C GLU A 89 -20.25 -18.74 -4.01
N ALA A 90 -19.87 -19.93 -3.55
CA ALA A 90 -20.00 -20.31 -2.15
C ALA A 90 -18.96 -19.58 -1.28
N VAL A 91 -19.44 -18.83 -0.29
CA VAL A 91 -18.60 -18.29 0.79
C VAL A 91 -18.32 -19.42 1.78
N PRO A 92 -17.04 -19.64 2.17
CA PRO A 92 -16.68 -20.69 3.11
C PRO A 92 -17.33 -20.41 4.47
N LYS A 93 -18.12 -21.37 4.96
CA LYS A 93 -18.73 -21.31 6.29
C LYS A 93 -17.91 -22.11 7.31
N THR A 94 -17.24 -23.15 6.84
CA THR A 94 -16.43 -24.04 7.66
C THR A 94 -14.94 -23.80 7.42
N ARG A 95 -14.13 -24.18 8.41
CA ARG A 95 -12.68 -24.06 8.31
C ARG A 95 -12.10 -24.94 7.19
N ASP A 96 -12.71 -26.10 6.95
CA ASP A 96 -12.31 -27.04 5.90
C ASP A 96 -12.59 -26.49 4.49
N GLU A 97 -13.72 -25.80 4.31
CA GLU A 97 -14.01 -25.09 3.05
C GLU A 97 -12.98 -23.98 2.79
N ALA A 98 -12.66 -23.17 3.80
CA ALA A 98 -11.64 -22.13 3.68
C ALA A 98 -10.25 -22.71 3.39
N PHE A 99 -9.92 -23.87 3.97
CA PHE A 99 -8.70 -24.61 3.67
C PHE A 99 -8.66 -25.05 2.19
N ASN A 100 -9.74 -25.61 1.67
CA ASN A 100 -9.82 -26.03 0.27
C ASN A 100 -9.66 -24.87 -0.71
N ILE A 101 -10.28 -23.72 -0.43
CA ILE A 101 -10.10 -22.50 -1.24
C ILE A 101 -8.63 -22.06 -1.24
N LEU A 102 -7.97 -22.07 -0.09
CA LEU A 102 -6.56 -21.71 0.01
C LEU A 102 -5.65 -22.71 -0.73
N ASN A 103 -6.01 -24.00 -0.70
CA ASN A 103 -5.32 -25.06 -1.44
C ASN A 103 -5.43 -24.88 -2.95
N ASP A 104 -6.62 -24.57 -3.44
CA ASP A 104 -6.82 -24.26 -4.85
C ASP A 104 -6.06 -22.99 -5.27
N LEU A 105 -5.99 -21.99 -4.39
CA LEU A 105 -5.17 -20.79 -4.61
C LEU A 105 -3.67 -21.14 -4.81
N GLY A 106 -3.17 -22.13 -4.07
CA GLY A 106 -1.83 -22.70 -4.27
C GLY A 106 -1.69 -23.44 -5.60
N LYS A 107 -2.66 -24.29 -5.97
CA LYS A 107 -2.65 -25.04 -7.25
C LYS A 107 -2.64 -24.12 -8.47
N PHE A 108 -3.34 -22.99 -8.41
CA PHE A 108 -3.33 -21.97 -9.47
C PHE A 108 -2.09 -21.08 -9.44
N GLY A 109 -1.13 -21.32 -8.55
CA GLY A 109 0.16 -20.61 -8.54
C GLY A 109 0.13 -19.19 -7.98
N PHE A 110 -0.89 -18.83 -7.19
CA PHE A 110 -0.87 -17.56 -6.47
C PHE A 110 0.07 -17.59 -5.26
N LEU A 111 0.22 -18.78 -4.66
CA LEU A 111 0.93 -19.02 -3.41
C LEU A 111 1.97 -20.12 -3.60
N LEU A 112 3.14 -19.93 -2.97
CA LEU A 112 4.16 -20.98 -2.82
C LEU A 112 4.34 -21.31 -1.35
N ARG A 113 4.32 -22.60 -1.01
CA ARG A 113 4.70 -23.03 0.33
C ARG A 113 6.20 -22.91 0.52
N VAL A 114 6.58 -22.23 1.59
CA VAL A 114 7.96 -21.93 1.92
C VAL A 114 8.23 -22.25 3.39
N ASP A 115 9.48 -22.63 3.67
CA ASP A 115 10.01 -22.72 5.01
C ASP A 115 10.72 -21.41 5.38
N ARG A 116 10.55 -21.01 6.64
CA ARG A 116 11.14 -19.78 7.17
C ARG A 116 12.52 -20.10 7.74
N GLY A 117 13.56 -19.60 7.10
CA GLY A 117 14.93 -19.65 7.58
C GLY A 117 15.31 -18.53 8.53
N GLU A 118 16.62 -18.34 8.66
CA GLU A 118 17.23 -17.31 9.49
C GLU A 118 17.01 -15.90 8.94
N SER A 119 17.17 -14.92 9.81
CA SER A 119 17.13 -13.50 9.46
C SER A 119 18.45 -13.09 8.82
N ILE A 120 18.41 -12.38 7.69
CA ILE A 120 19.59 -12.08 6.86
C ILE A 120 20.61 -11.19 7.58
N SER A 121 20.15 -10.27 8.44
CA SER A 121 21.00 -9.28 9.11
C SER A 121 20.60 -9.07 10.57
N GLY A 122 20.09 -10.11 11.22
CA GLY A 122 19.71 -10.09 12.65
C GLY A 122 18.24 -9.74 12.92
N LYS A 123 17.94 -9.48 14.21
CA LYS A 123 16.57 -9.34 14.73
C LYS A 123 15.83 -8.18 14.07
N GLY A 124 14.78 -8.51 13.29
CA GLY A 124 13.96 -7.52 12.57
C GLY A 124 14.25 -7.41 11.08
N SER A 125 15.36 -7.99 10.60
CA SER A 125 15.62 -8.09 9.15
C SER A 125 14.72 -9.15 8.48
N PRO A 126 14.43 -9.03 7.17
CA PRO A 126 13.72 -10.04 6.42
C PRO A 126 14.37 -11.41 6.55
N ARG A 127 13.53 -12.45 6.59
CA ARG A 127 13.99 -13.83 6.71
C ARG A 127 14.17 -14.48 5.35
N LEU A 128 15.16 -15.35 5.24
CA LEU A 128 15.34 -16.16 4.05
C LEU A 128 14.19 -17.17 3.95
N LEU A 129 13.58 -17.26 2.79
CA LEU A 129 12.51 -18.20 2.47
C LEU A 129 13.09 -19.30 1.59
N GLN A 130 12.82 -20.55 1.93
CA GLN A 130 13.22 -21.71 1.16
C GLN A 130 11.98 -22.42 0.62
N PRO A 131 11.96 -22.88 -0.64
CA PRO A 131 10.80 -23.56 -1.17
C PRO A 131 10.67 -24.94 -0.50
N ASN A 132 9.47 -25.27 -0.03
CA ASN A 132 9.22 -26.61 0.50
C ASN A 132 8.96 -27.56 -0.69
N SER A 133 9.48 -28.79 -0.65
CA SER A 133 9.23 -29.77 -1.71
C SER A 133 7.77 -30.25 -1.75
N VAL A 134 7.07 -30.21 -0.61
CA VAL A 134 5.66 -30.56 -0.47
C VAL A 134 4.82 -29.29 -0.52
N GLN A 135 4.13 -29.07 -1.64
CA GLN A 135 3.32 -27.87 -1.88
C GLN A 135 1.87 -27.96 -1.35
N GLU A 136 1.53 -29.04 -0.65
CA GLU A 136 0.24 -29.16 0.03
C GLU A 136 0.10 -28.08 1.13
N ILE A 137 -1.05 -27.42 1.18
CA ILE A 137 -1.36 -26.46 2.23
C ILE A 137 -1.49 -27.18 3.58
N LYS A 138 -0.81 -26.65 4.59
CA LYS A 138 -0.95 -26.94 6.01
C LYS A 138 -1.19 -25.64 6.78
N GLU A 139 -2.00 -25.70 7.84
CA GLU A 139 -2.27 -24.53 8.68
C GLU A 139 -1.00 -23.93 9.30
N ASP A 140 -0.07 -24.79 9.70
CA ASP A 140 1.17 -24.36 10.33
C ASP A 140 2.26 -23.92 9.34
N GLY A 141 2.04 -24.14 8.04
CA GLY A 141 2.96 -23.74 6.98
C GLY A 141 3.00 -22.22 6.75
N TYR A 142 4.06 -21.78 6.04
CA TYR A 142 4.18 -20.42 5.54
C TYR A 142 4.00 -20.39 4.02
N TYR A 143 3.36 -19.34 3.53
CA TYR A 143 3.03 -19.16 2.12
C TYR A 143 3.49 -17.80 1.65
N MET A 144 4.22 -17.79 0.56
CA MET A 144 4.72 -16.60 -0.11
C MET A 144 3.82 -16.27 -1.30
N TRP A 145 3.52 -14.99 -1.49
CA TRP A 145 2.80 -14.50 -2.65
C TRP A 145 3.71 -14.51 -3.87
N ILE A 146 3.35 -15.27 -4.90
CA ILE A 146 3.99 -15.18 -6.22
C ILE A 146 3.25 -14.13 -7.07
N TRP A 147 1.94 -14.00 -6.88
CA TRP A 147 1.10 -13.09 -7.66
C TRP A 147 1.22 -11.63 -7.17
N GLU A 148 1.58 -10.72 -8.07
CA GLU A 148 1.77 -9.29 -7.76
C GLU A 148 0.51 -8.43 -7.93
N GLY A 149 -0.61 -9.00 -8.37
CA GLY A 149 -1.85 -8.24 -8.58
C GLY A 149 -1.99 -7.66 -9.98
N SER A 150 -3.09 -6.95 -10.21
CA SER A 150 -3.31 -6.24 -11.48
C SER A 150 -2.37 -5.05 -11.61
N GLN A 151 -1.42 -5.14 -12.53
CA GLN A 151 -0.46 -4.06 -12.85
C GLN A 151 -1.07 -2.97 -13.75
N PHE A 152 -2.36 -3.07 -14.08
CA PHE A 152 -3.01 -2.15 -15.01
C PHE A 152 -2.91 -0.68 -14.58
N ARG A 153 -3.08 -0.39 -13.28
CA ARG A 153 -2.93 0.98 -12.75
C ARG A 153 -1.50 1.51 -12.89
N VAL A 154 -0.51 0.64 -12.73
CA VAL A 154 0.91 0.98 -12.91
C VAL A 154 1.18 1.29 -14.38
N TYR A 155 0.67 0.45 -15.29
CA TYR A 155 0.81 0.69 -16.72
C TYR A 155 0.10 1.96 -17.19
N ILE A 156 -1.12 2.23 -16.73
CA ILE A 156 -1.81 3.49 -17.02
C ILE A 156 -1.02 4.67 -16.47
N GLY A 157 -0.56 4.59 -15.22
CA GLY A 157 0.24 5.66 -14.61
C GLY A 157 1.53 5.93 -15.38
N ALA A 158 2.22 4.86 -15.80
CA ALA A 158 3.42 4.96 -16.64
C ALA A 158 3.10 5.56 -18.01
N ALA A 159 2.02 5.12 -18.67
CA ALA A 159 1.60 5.66 -19.96
C ALA A 159 1.21 7.14 -19.86
N LEU A 160 0.49 7.56 -18.81
CA LEU A 160 0.14 8.95 -18.54
C LEU A 160 1.37 9.82 -18.27
N LEU A 161 2.34 9.30 -17.49
CA LEU A 161 3.60 9.99 -17.24
C LEU A 161 4.35 10.24 -18.55
N VAL A 162 4.51 9.20 -19.38
CA VAL A 162 5.16 9.31 -20.68
C VAL A 162 4.41 10.27 -21.60
N ALA A 163 3.08 10.16 -21.67
CA ALA A 163 2.24 11.05 -22.48
C ALA A 163 2.37 12.51 -22.02
N THR A 164 2.45 12.78 -20.72
CA THR A 164 2.63 14.13 -20.17
C THR A 164 3.98 14.73 -20.58
N ILE A 165 5.06 13.95 -20.46
CA ILE A 165 6.40 14.39 -20.88
C ILE A 165 6.41 14.65 -22.39
N LEU A 166 5.86 13.73 -23.18
CA LEU A 166 5.80 13.84 -24.63
C LEU A 166 4.96 15.04 -25.07
N ALA A 167 3.83 15.29 -24.42
CA ALA A 167 3.00 16.48 -24.65
C ALA A 167 3.80 17.77 -24.40
N GLY A 168 4.59 17.83 -23.32
CA GLY A 168 5.47 18.96 -23.02
C GLY A 168 6.58 19.18 -24.05
N VAL A 169 7.29 18.12 -24.43
CA VAL A 169 8.38 18.20 -25.42
C VAL A 169 7.86 18.56 -26.82
N LEU A 170 6.67 18.06 -27.19
CA LEU A 170 6.05 18.37 -28.48
C LEU A 170 5.27 19.70 -28.47
N PHE A 171 5.31 20.50 -27.41
CA PHE A 171 4.68 21.82 -27.36
C PHE A 171 4.95 22.71 -28.60
N PRO A 172 6.15 22.70 -29.21
CA PRO A 172 6.41 23.44 -30.46
C PRO A 172 5.54 23.01 -31.65
N LEU A 173 5.11 21.74 -31.69
CA LEU A 173 4.30 21.17 -32.76
C LEU A 173 2.79 21.30 -32.51
N TRP A 174 2.37 21.87 -31.38
CA TRP A 174 0.95 21.98 -31.06
C TRP A 174 0.24 22.93 -32.04
N PRO A 175 -1.02 22.64 -32.40
CA PRO A 175 -1.88 23.58 -33.12
C PRO A 175 -1.92 24.94 -32.44
N ASN A 176 -2.00 26.02 -33.25
CA ASN A 176 -2.01 27.40 -32.73
C ASN A 176 -3.09 27.61 -31.67
N PHE A 177 -4.28 27.01 -31.81
CA PHE A 177 -5.38 27.19 -30.84
C PHE A 177 -5.03 26.67 -29.44
N LEU A 178 -4.32 25.53 -29.32
CA LEU A 178 -3.92 24.99 -28.02
C LEU A 178 -2.83 25.85 -27.37
N ARG A 179 -1.89 26.37 -28.17
CA ARG A 179 -0.85 27.28 -27.68
C ARG A 179 -1.47 28.56 -27.10
N MET A 180 -2.46 29.13 -27.78
CA MET A 180 -3.21 30.28 -27.26
C MET A 180 -3.97 29.91 -25.99
N GLY A 181 -4.60 28.73 -25.94
CA GLY A 181 -5.27 28.22 -24.73
C GLY A 181 -4.34 28.14 -23.52
N VAL A 182 -3.13 27.57 -23.69
CA VAL A 182 -2.11 27.51 -22.62
C VAL A 182 -1.66 28.91 -22.21
N TRP A 183 -1.50 29.83 -23.16
CA TRP A 183 -1.14 31.21 -22.86
C TRP A 183 -2.21 31.91 -22.01
N TYR A 184 -3.48 31.84 -22.41
CA TYR A 184 -4.59 32.41 -21.63
C TYR A 184 -4.71 31.76 -20.26
N LEU A 185 -4.55 30.43 -20.16
CA LEU A 185 -4.56 29.73 -18.88
C LEU A 185 -3.40 30.19 -17.98
N SER A 186 -2.20 30.34 -18.54
CA SER A 186 -1.03 30.83 -17.81
C SER A 186 -1.25 32.26 -17.30
N VAL A 187 -1.76 33.16 -18.14
CA VAL A 187 -2.12 34.54 -17.74
C VAL A 187 -3.22 34.53 -16.67
N ALA A 188 -4.25 33.69 -16.82
CA ALA A 188 -5.32 33.58 -15.82
C ALA A 188 -4.80 33.11 -14.46
N VAL A 189 -3.94 32.08 -14.43
CA VAL A 189 -3.29 31.61 -13.20
C VAL A 189 -2.37 32.68 -12.63
N LEU A 190 -1.60 33.39 -13.45
CA LEU A 190 -0.73 34.48 -13.01
C LEU A 190 -1.55 35.63 -12.40
N CYS A 191 -2.67 36.00 -13.01
CA CYS A 191 -3.60 37.00 -12.47
C CYS A 191 -4.20 36.54 -11.14
N LEU A 192 -4.63 35.27 -11.04
CA LEU A 192 -5.16 34.70 -9.79
C LEU A 192 -4.11 34.73 -8.67
N VAL A 193 -2.89 34.33 -8.98
CA VAL A 193 -1.75 34.41 -8.05
C VAL A 193 -1.44 35.86 -7.68
N GLY A 194 -1.45 36.78 -8.64
CA GLY A 194 -1.23 38.21 -8.41
C GLY A 194 -2.28 38.83 -7.49
N VAL A 195 -3.56 38.50 -7.68
CA VAL A 195 -4.65 38.93 -6.79
C VAL A 195 -4.44 38.37 -5.38
N PHE A 196 -4.08 37.09 -5.26
CA PHE A 196 -3.81 36.46 -3.96
C PHE A 196 -2.67 37.17 -3.21
N PHE A 197 -1.56 37.48 -3.88
CA PHE A 197 -0.48 38.27 -3.31
C PHE A 197 -0.90 39.70 -2.99
N GLY A 198 -1.71 40.34 -3.84
CA GLY A 198 -2.26 41.67 -3.59
C GLY A 198 -3.07 41.70 -2.28
N ILE A 199 -3.95 40.73 -2.06
CA ILE A 199 -4.73 40.60 -0.83
C ILE A 199 -3.80 40.38 0.38
N ALA A 200 -2.78 39.54 0.25
CA ALA A 200 -1.80 39.30 1.32
C ALA A 200 -1.01 40.59 1.68
N ILE A 201 -0.62 41.40 0.70
CA ILE A 201 0.07 42.68 0.91
C ILE A 201 -0.86 43.69 1.58
N VAL A 202 -2.11 43.84 1.10
CA VAL A 202 -3.09 44.74 1.72
C VAL A 202 -3.34 44.33 3.18
N ARG A 203 -3.48 43.03 3.45
CA ARG A 203 -3.58 42.47 4.80
C ARG A 203 -2.38 42.87 5.67
N LEU A 204 -1.15 42.78 5.15
CA LEU A 204 0.06 43.17 5.86
C LEU A 204 0.10 44.68 6.19
N ILE A 205 -0.23 45.53 5.21
CA ILE A 205 -0.25 46.99 5.40
C ILE A 205 -1.27 47.36 6.49
N LEU A 206 -2.48 46.81 6.43
CA LEU A 206 -3.53 47.06 7.42
C LEU A 206 -3.11 46.58 8.81
N TYR A 207 -2.44 45.44 8.90
CA TYR A 207 -1.90 44.96 10.17
C TYR A 207 -0.86 45.93 10.75
N ILE A 208 0.12 46.39 9.94
CA ILE A 208 1.15 47.34 10.38
C ILE A 208 0.54 48.66 10.86
N ILE A 209 -0.47 49.20 10.16
CA ILE A 209 -1.15 50.45 10.53
C ILE A 209 -2.01 50.25 11.79
N SER A 210 -2.74 49.13 11.87
CA SER A 210 -3.61 48.85 13.01
C SER A 210 -2.85 48.53 14.30
N TYR A 211 -1.65 47.96 14.21
CA TYR A 211 -0.86 47.51 15.35
C TYR A 211 -0.56 48.62 16.40
N PRO A 212 -0.15 49.85 16.04
CA PRO A 212 0.05 50.93 17.02
C PRO A 212 -1.25 51.65 17.43
N ILE A 213 -2.33 51.56 16.65
CA ILE A 213 -3.57 52.34 16.87
C ILE A 213 -4.59 51.55 17.69
N LEU A 214 -4.71 50.25 17.44
CA LEU A 214 -5.71 49.39 18.04
C LEU A 214 -5.07 48.45 19.08
N PRO A 215 -5.73 48.21 20.23
CA PRO A 215 -5.24 47.26 21.24
C PRO A 215 -5.29 45.79 20.76
N ARG A 216 -5.89 45.52 19.59
CA ARG A 216 -6.13 44.20 19.03
C ARG A 216 -5.72 44.21 17.56
N GLY A 217 -4.88 43.24 17.14
CA GLY A 217 -4.39 43.16 15.77
C GLY A 217 -5.53 42.93 14.79
N PHE A 218 -5.73 43.86 13.85
CA PHE A 218 -6.77 43.76 12.83
C PHE A 218 -6.31 42.86 11.69
N TRP A 219 -7.18 41.95 11.27
CA TRP A 219 -6.92 41.00 10.20
C TRP A 219 -7.97 41.13 9.10
N LEU A 220 -7.52 41.47 7.89
CA LEU A 220 -8.35 41.37 6.69
C LEU A 220 -8.28 39.92 6.18
N PHE A 221 -9.44 39.27 6.01
CA PHE A 221 -9.59 37.84 5.69
C PHE A 221 -8.79 36.93 6.65
N PRO A 222 -9.22 36.76 7.92
CA PRO A 222 -8.54 35.92 8.90
C PRO A 222 -8.28 34.50 8.36
N ASN A 223 -9.26 33.92 7.68
CA ASN A 223 -9.26 32.53 7.19
C ASN A 223 -8.48 32.31 5.88
N LEU A 224 -7.84 33.35 5.31
CA LEU A 224 -7.17 33.25 3.99
C LEU A 224 -6.06 32.18 3.93
N PHE A 225 -5.42 31.89 5.08
CA PHE A 225 -4.35 30.90 5.23
C PHE A 225 -4.75 29.74 6.15
N GLU A 226 -6.03 29.61 6.49
CA GLU A 226 -6.53 28.46 7.24
C GLU A 226 -6.90 27.33 6.27
N ASP A 227 -6.92 26.08 6.78
CA ASP A 227 -7.26 24.87 6.00
C ASP A 227 -8.77 24.79 5.70
N VAL A 228 -9.30 25.81 5.03
CA VAL A 228 -10.72 25.94 4.67
C VAL A 228 -10.86 26.06 3.14
N GLY A 229 -12.07 25.81 2.63
CA GLY A 229 -12.32 25.89 1.20
C GLY A 229 -12.10 27.31 0.65
N VAL A 230 -11.82 27.44 -0.66
CA VAL A 230 -11.50 28.73 -1.29
C VAL A 230 -12.53 29.82 -0.99
N VAL A 231 -13.83 29.48 -0.94
CA VAL A 231 -14.91 30.43 -0.62
C VAL A 231 -14.90 30.83 0.86
N GLU A 232 -14.64 29.87 1.74
CA GLU A 232 -14.59 30.06 3.20
C GLU A 232 -13.34 30.86 3.61
N SER A 233 -12.26 30.82 2.83
CA SER A 233 -11.07 31.65 3.02
C SER A 233 -11.36 33.15 2.96
N PHE A 234 -12.41 33.57 2.23
CA PHE A 234 -12.78 34.98 2.06
C PHE A 234 -13.91 35.44 3.01
N ILE A 235 -14.37 34.58 3.92
CA ILE A 235 -15.44 34.88 4.86
C ILE A 235 -14.99 34.47 6.27
N PRO A 236 -15.00 35.35 7.27
CA PRO A 236 -15.44 36.76 7.24
C PRO A 236 -14.42 37.71 6.57
N LEU A 237 -14.89 38.86 6.09
CA LEU A 237 -14.06 39.89 5.44
C LEU A 237 -13.00 40.49 6.37
N TYR A 238 -13.31 40.60 7.67
CA TYR A 238 -12.40 41.10 8.68
C TYR A 238 -12.57 40.34 9.99
N GLY A 239 -11.51 40.32 10.80
CA GLY A 239 -11.49 39.79 12.16
C GLY A 239 -10.47 40.56 12.98
N PHE A 240 -10.41 40.28 14.28
CA PHE A 240 -9.27 40.70 15.07
C PHE A 240 -8.82 39.62 16.04
N ASP A 241 -7.58 39.74 16.53
CA ASP A 241 -6.93 38.75 17.39
C ASP A 241 -7.65 38.51 18.72
N PRO A 242 -7.82 37.26 19.20
CA PRO A 242 -8.46 37.01 20.48
C PRO A 242 -7.78 37.81 21.62
N VAL A 243 -8.59 38.28 22.57
CA VAL A 243 -8.08 39.04 23.73
C VAL A 243 -7.05 38.18 24.45
N LYS A 244 -5.82 38.68 24.57
CA LYS A 244 -4.78 38.02 25.37
C LYS A 244 -5.19 38.09 26.84
N GLU A 245 -5.88 37.07 27.33
CA GLU A 245 -6.06 36.89 28.76
C GLU A 245 -4.68 36.74 29.42
N LYS A 246 -4.33 37.71 30.26
CA LYS A 246 -3.12 37.62 31.09
C LYS A 246 -3.31 36.44 32.03
N LYS A 247 -2.69 35.29 31.72
CA LYS A 247 -2.48 34.22 32.71
C LYS A 247 -1.77 34.81 33.93
N SER A 248 -2.52 35.03 35.01
CA SER A 248 -1.95 35.26 36.33
C SER A 248 -1.08 34.06 36.68
N LYS A 249 0.23 34.26 36.79
CA LYS A 249 1.15 33.31 37.42
C LYS A 249 0.68 33.08 38.86
N SER A 250 -0.06 32.00 39.14
CA SER A 250 -0.05 31.44 40.49
C SER A 250 1.23 30.62 40.65
N LYS A 251 1.91 30.94 41.74
CA LYS A 251 3.27 30.52 42.10
C LYS A 251 3.22 29.05 42.51
N ALA A 252 4.13 28.25 41.97
CA ALA A 252 4.42 26.92 42.45
C ALA A 252 4.91 27.00 43.90
N THR A 253 4.28 26.24 44.80
CA THR A 253 4.92 25.79 46.05
C THR A 253 5.26 24.32 45.85
N ALA A 254 6.56 24.06 45.71
CA ALA A 254 7.13 22.73 45.76
C ALA A 254 7.22 22.27 47.22
N THR A 255 6.72 21.09 47.53
CA THR A 255 7.27 20.24 48.58
C THR A 255 7.15 18.79 48.09
N ALA A 256 8.29 18.12 48.02
CA ALA A 256 8.47 16.69 47.79
C ALA A 256 9.28 16.15 48.99
N PRO A 257 9.55 14.84 49.16
CA PRO A 257 9.04 13.61 48.51
C PRO A 257 8.70 12.49 49.55
N ALA A 258 8.63 11.23 49.07
CA ALA A 258 8.62 9.94 49.80
C ALA A 258 7.23 9.41 50.20
N ALA A 259 6.89 8.12 50.19
CA ALA A 259 7.46 6.86 49.69
C ALA A 259 6.44 5.75 50.07
N VAL A 260 6.20 4.79 49.16
CA VAL A 260 6.16 3.33 49.44
C VAL A 260 4.88 2.68 50.09
N GLU A 261 4.42 1.61 49.41
CA GLU A 261 3.67 0.41 49.89
C GLU A 261 2.22 0.58 50.41
N ALA A 262 1.34 -0.42 50.48
CA ALA A 262 1.08 -1.71 49.81
C ALA A 262 -0.23 -2.26 50.43
N LYS A 263 -1.05 -2.95 49.63
CA LYS A 263 -1.97 -4.07 49.96
C LYS A 263 -2.92 -4.04 51.20
N ALA A 264 -4.11 -4.56 50.90
CA ALA A 264 -4.92 -5.54 51.64
C ALA A 264 -6.18 -5.05 52.39
N ASP A 265 -7.24 -5.83 52.11
CA ASP A 265 -8.60 -5.91 52.65
C ASP A 265 -9.61 -4.79 52.35
#